data_AF-A0A2H0SMY9-F1
#
_entry.id   AF-A0A2H0SMY9-F1
#
_cell.length_a   1.000
_cell.length_b   1.000
_cell.length_c   1.000
_cell.angle_alpha   90.00
_cell.angle_beta   90.00
_cell.angle_gamma   90.00
#
_symmetry.space_group_name_H-M   'P 1'
#
loop_
_entity.id
_entity.type
_entity.pdbx_description
1 polymer ?
#
loop_
_entity_poly.entity_id
_entity_poly.type
_entity_poly.pdbx_seq_one_letter_code
_entity_poly.pdbx_strand_id
1 'polypeptide(L)' 'MQDIGSTPLSQLKRISGQLKGVIKMYEDERDCIDTVHQIVAARNSLSRVARDLLTSEACSCVTKQDTKRLDATLKELLK' A
#
# COMPACT_ATOMS: atom_id res chain seq x y z
N MET A 1 7.50 11.37 -18.35
CA MET A 1 6.07 11.07 -18.14
C MET A 1 5.90 10.72 -16.67
N GLN A 2 5.45 11.65 -15.82
CA GLN A 2 5.00 11.34 -14.46
C GLN A 2 3.48 11.49 -14.49
N ASP A 3 2.77 10.36 -14.46
CA ASP A 3 1.32 10.31 -14.51
C ASP A 3 0.70 11.07 -13.33
N ILE A 4 -0.29 11.89 -13.66
CA ILE A 4 -1.18 12.58 -12.74
C ILE A 4 -2.09 11.51 -12.13
N GLY A 5 -1.68 10.95 -11.00
CA GLY A 5 -2.43 9.87 -10.34
C GLY A 5 -1.93 9.60 -8.93
N SER A 6 -2.21 10.54 -8.01
CA SER A 6 -2.09 10.44 -6.54
C SER A 6 -0.73 9.93 -6.00
N THR A 7 0.08 10.85 -5.44
CA THR A 7 1.37 10.50 -4.80
C THR A 7 1.19 9.42 -3.73
N PRO A 8 2.20 8.57 -3.44
CA PRO A 8 2.11 7.55 -2.38
C PRO A 8 1.56 8.10 -1.05
N LEU A 9 1.92 9.35 -0.71
CA LEU A 9 1.41 10.06 0.46
C LEU A 9 -0.12 10.25 0.42
N SER A 10 -0.69 10.65 -0.71
CA SER A 10 -2.14 10.85 -0.84
C SER A 10 -2.92 9.52 -0.74
N GLN A 11 -2.35 8.43 -1.25
CA GLN A 11 -2.92 7.09 -1.10
C GLN A 11 -2.87 6.61 0.35
N LEU A 12 -1.75 6.85 1.05
CA LEU A 12 -1.62 6.54 2.48
C LEU A 12 -2.64 7.31 3.34
N LYS A 13 -2.88 8.60 3.02
CA LYS A 13 -3.94 9.38 3.69
C LYS A 13 -5.32 8.78 3.48
N ARG A 14 -5.63 8.31 2.27
CA ARG A 14 -6.89 7.62 1.96
C ARG A 14 -7.01 6.29 2.72
N ILE A 15 -5.94 5.50 2.77
CA ILE A 15 -5.90 4.22 3.52
C ILE A 15 -6.13 4.47 5.02
N SER A 16 -5.56 5.53 5.59
CA SER A 16 -5.83 5.92 6.98
C SER A 16 -7.32 6.18 7.22
N GLY A 17 -8.01 6.83 6.28
CA GLY A 17 -9.47 6.99 6.31
C GLY A 17 -10.23 5.65 6.26
N GLN A 18 -9.77 4.71 5.41
CA GLN A 18 -10.35 3.36 5.34
C GLN A 18 -10.20 2.61 6.66
N LEU A 19 -9.03 2.68 7.32
CA LEU A 19 -8.81 2.05 8.62
C LEU A 19 -9.68 2.66 9.71
N LYS A 20 -9.82 4.00 9.76
CA LYS A 20 -10.76 4.66 10.66
C LYS A 20 -12.20 4.18 10.43
N GLY A 21 -12.57 3.99 9.16
CA GLY A 21 -13.86 3.41 8.79
C GLY A 21 -14.05 2.00 9.34
N VAL A 22 -13.08 1.11 9.13
CA VAL A 22 -13.11 -0.27 9.65
C VAL A 22 -13.24 -0.32 11.18
N ILE A 23 -12.47 0.51 11.90
CA ILE A 23 -12.55 0.62 13.36
C ILE A 23 -13.98 0.97 13.78
N LYS A 24 -14.56 2.01 13.18
CA LYS A 24 -15.94 2.41 13.46
C LYS A 24 -16.95 1.31 13.13
N MET A 25 -16.78 0.59 12.01
CA MET A 25 -17.67 -0.52 11.66
C MET A 25 -17.63 -1.64 12.71
N TYR A 26 -16.47 -1.90 13.29
CA TYR A 26 -16.30 -2.89 14.35
C TYR A 26 -16.91 -2.42 15.68
N GLU A 27 -16.66 -1.16 16.06
CA GLU A 27 -17.25 -0.53 17.25
C GLU A 27 -18.79 -0.47 17.17
N ASP A 28 -19.33 -0.23 15.98
CA ASP A 28 -20.78 -0.18 15.70
C ASP A 28 -21.40 -1.59 15.51
N GLU A 29 -20.66 -2.68 15.78
CA GLU A 29 -21.08 -4.08 15.62
C GLU A 29 -21.72 -4.38 14.25
N ARG A 30 -21.18 -3.79 13.18
CA ARG A 30 -21.68 -4.02 11.81
C ARG A 30 -21.40 -5.46 11.35
N ASP A 31 -22.12 -5.87 10.31
CA ASP A 31 -21.96 -7.17 9.68
C ASP A 31 -20.48 -7.52 9.39
N CYS A 32 -20.12 -8.74 9.76
CA CYS A 32 -18.74 -9.22 9.66
C CYS A 32 -18.25 -9.30 8.21
N ILE A 33 -19.12 -9.68 7.27
CA ILE A 33 -18.77 -9.83 5.86
C ILE A 33 -18.50 -8.46 5.24
N ASP A 34 -19.33 -7.46 5.53
CA ASP A 34 -19.11 -6.08 5.11
C ASP A 34 -17.80 -5.50 5.66
N THR A 35 -17.51 -5.75 6.95
CA THR A 35 -16.28 -5.30 7.59
C THR A 35 -15.05 -5.96 6.95
N VAL A 36 -15.11 -7.26 6.67
CA VAL A 36 -14.05 -8.00 5.96
C VAL A 36 -13.85 -7.44 4.55
N HIS A 37 -14.90 -7.10 3.81
CA HIS A 37 -14.76 -6.47 2.49
C HIS A 37 -14.00 -5.14 2.58
N GLN A 38 -14.26 -4.31 3.60
CA GLN A 38 -13.51 -3.06 3.78
C GLN A 38 -12.04 -3.29 4.17
N ILE A 39 -11.76 -4.30 5.00
CA ILE A 39 -10.39 -4.70 5.33
C ILE A 39 -9.64 -5.15 4.05
N VAL A 40 -10.27 -5.99 3.22
CA VAL A 40 -9.69 -6.45 1.95
C VAL A 40 -9.42 -5.26 1.02
N ALA A 41 -10.35 -4.30 0.95
CA ALA A 41 -10.16 -3.08 0.17
C ALA A 41 -8.97 -2.23 0.67
N ALA A 42 -8.83 -2.05 1.99
CA ALA A 42 -7.70 -1.33 2.58
C ALA A 42 -6.37 -2.06 2.32
N ARG A 43 -6.34 -3.39 2.48
CA ARG A 43 -5.16 -4.22 2.18
C ARG A 43 -4.73 -4.08 0.72
N ASN A 44 -5.67 -4.16 -0.22
CA ASN A 44 -5.38 -4.03 -1.65
C ASN A 44 -4.80 -2.64 -1.99
N SER A 45 -5.35 -1.58 -1.40
CA SER A 45 -4.80 -0.22 -1.52
C SER A 45 -3.37 -0.15 -0.99
N LEU A 46 -3.10 -0.75 0.17
CA LEU A 46 -1.76 -0.76 0.77
C LEU A 46 -0.75 -1.53 -0.10
N SER A 47 -1.14 -2.70 -0.61
CA SER A 47 -0.29 -3.47 -1.54
C SER A 47 0.03 -2.70 -2.82
N ARG A 48 -0.90 -1.88 -3.32
CA ARG A 48 -0.63 -1.00 -4.46
C ARG A 48 0.43 0.03 -4.13
N VAL A 49 0.32 0.72 -3.00
CA VAL A 49 1.34 1.70 -2.57
C VAL A 49 2.71 1.07 -2.41
N ALA A 50 2.79 -0.13 -1.82
CA ALA A 50 4.05 -0.87 -1.70
C ALA A 50 4.67 -1.16 -3.07
N ARG A 51 3.88 -1.61 -4.05
CA ARG A 51 4.36 -1.83 -5.42
C ARG A 51 4.84 -0.53 -6.08
N ASP A 52 4.07 0.55 -5.95
CA ASP A 52 4.44 1.84 -6.54
C ASP A 52 5.79 2.34 -6.00
N LEU A 53 6.05 2.16 -4.69
CA LEU A 53 7.33 2.50 -4.05
C LEU A 53 8.48 1.59 -4.52
N LEU A 54 8.25 0.28 -4.61
CA LEU A 54 9.24 -0.67 -5.11
C LEU A 54 9.61 -0.40 -6.57
N THR A 55 8.62 -0.08 -7.42
CA THR A 55 8.88 0.31 -8.81
C THR A 55 9.72 1.56 -8.89
N SER A 56 9.46 2.56 -8.03
CA SER A 56 10.30 3.76 -7.95
C SER A 56 11.73 3.44 -7.53
N GLU A 57 11.93 2.56 -6.55
CA GLU A 57 13.27 2.14 -6.12
C GLU A 57 13.98 1.36 -7.24
N ALA A 58 13.29 0.44 -7.93
CA ALA A 58 13.84 -0.30 -9.06
C ALA A 58 14.31 0.61 -10.20
N CYS A 59 13.54 1.65 -10.55
CA CYS A 59 13.97 2.67 -11.51
C CYS A 59 15.22 3.44 -11.05
N SER A 60 15.33 3.73 -9.74
CA SER A 60 16.52 4.34 -9.15
C SER A 60 17.73 3.41 -9.22
N CYS A 61 17.56 2.10 -8.99
CA CYS A 61 18.63 1.11 -9.10
C CYS A 61 19.24 1.06 -10.50
N VAL A 62 18.43 1.16 -11.57
CA VAL A 62 18.93 1.22 -12.95
C VAL A 62 19.84 2.43 -13.16
N THR A 63 19.48 3.57 -12.58
CA THR A 63 20.26 4.80 -12.68
C THR A 63 21.55 4.75 -11.85
N LYS A 64 21.49 4.16 -10.66
CA LYS A 64 22.60 4.14 -9.68
C LYS A 64 23.50 2.91 -9.77
N GLN A 65 23.10 1.89 -10.54
CA GLN A 65 23.75 0.58 -10.61
C GLN A 65 23.92 -0.09 -9.23
N ASP A 66 22.98 0.15 -8.30
CA ASP A 66 22.98 -0.43 -6.96
C ASP A 66 21.62 -1.04 -6.65
N THR A 67 21.56 -2.37 -6.53
CA THR A 67 20.33 -3.14 -6.27
C THR A 67 20.22 -3.65 -4.84
N LYS A 68 21.22 -3.45 -3.98
CA LYS A 68 21.30 -4.09 -2.65
C LYS A 68 20.06 -3.85 -1.80
N ARG A 69 19.55 -2.62 -1.83
CA ARG A 69 18.37 -2.21 -1.07
C ARG A 69 17.09 -2.87 -1.58
N LEU A 70 16.94 -2.94 -2.91
CA LEU A 70 15.80 -3.61 -3.54
C LEU A 70 15.80 -5.11 -3.22
N ASP A 71 16.95 -5.77 -3.33
CA ASP A 71 17.10 -7.20 -3.07
C ASP A 71 16.78 -7.56 -1.61
N ALA A 72 17.19 -6.72 -0.66
CA ALA A 72 16.87 -6.90 0.76
C ALA A 72 15.36 -6.79 1.00
N THR A 73 14.69 -5.77 0.46
CA THR A 73 13.25 -5.58 0.64
C THR A 73 12.43 -6.67 -0.05
N LEU A 74 12.82 -7.13 -1.25
CA LEU A 74 12.12 -8.23 -1.92
C LEU A 74 12.19 -9.54 -1.12
N LYS A 75 13.34 -9.83 -0.50
CA LYS A 75 13.49 -11.00 0.39
C LYS A 75 12.60 -10.94 1.62
N GLU A 76 12.29 -9.75 2.14
CA GLU A 76 11.36 -9.60 3.27
C GLU A 76 9.91 -9.82 2.85
N LEU A 77 9.54 -9.40 1.64
CA LEU A 77 8.17 -9.51 1.12
C LEU A 77 7.79 -10.91 0.60
N LEU A 78 8.78 -11.70 0.16
CA LEU A 78 8.59 -13.04 -0.40
C LEU A 78 8.87 -14.18 0.60
N LYS A 79 9.08 -13.84 1.88
CA LYS A 79 9.02 -14.83 2.96
C LYS A 79 7.59 -15.29 3.18
#